data_AF-A0A381PGN6-F1
#
_entry.id   AF-A0A381PGN6-F1
#
_cell.length_a   1.000
_cell.length_b   1.000
_cell.length_c   1.000
_cell.angle_alpha   90.00
_cell.angle_beta   90.00
_cell.angle_gamma   90.00
#
_symmetry.space_group_name_H-M   'P 1'
#
loop_
_entity.id
_entity.type
_entity.pdbx_description
1 polymer ?
#
loop_
_entity_poly.entity_id
_entity_poly.type
_entity_poly.pdbx_seq_one_letter_code
_entity_poly.pdbx_strand_id
1 'polypeptide(L)'
;MVDDCPRCGLHFERMEGHSLGAVAVNTVASSALVLVVVIFTLLINGTNTATSTLLMLAAPVGVLFPILFDSVSRTLWNAIELLMRPPHVGEIREEFRRSKVR
;
A
#
# COMPACT_ATOMS: atom_id res chain seq x y z
N MET A 1 -2.11 12.78 7.23
CA MET A 1 -3.31 12.14 6.66
C MET A 1 -4.52 12.68 7.37
N VAL A 2 -5.67 12.72 6.70
CA VAL A 2 -6.95 12.95 7.37
C VAL A 2 -7.47 11.60 7.86
N ASP A 3 -8.04 11.57 9.06
CA ASP A 3 -8.50 10.32 9.69
C ASP A 3 -9.83 9.84 9.10
N ASP A 4 -10.63 10.78 8.61
CA ASP A 4 -11.94 10.54 7.99
C ASP A 4 -11.97 11.04 6.55
N CYS A 5 -12.71 10.32 5.70
CA CYS A 5 -13.01 10.78 4.35
C CYS A 5 -13.90 12.05 4.41
N PRO A 6 -13.47 13.19 3.84
CA PRO A 6 -14.25 14.43 3.90
C PRO A 6 -15.57 14.37 3.12
N ARG A 7 -15.68 13.44 2.17
CA ARG A 7 -16.87 13.24 1.34
C ARG A 7 -17.92 12.37 2.07
N CYS A 8 -17.58 11.12 2.38
CA CYS A 8 -18.56 10.17 2.94
C CYS A 8 -18.49 9.98 4.46
N GLY A 9 -17.49 10.56 5.13
CA GLY A 9 -17.28 10.43 6.58
C GLY A 9 -16.76 9.07 7.03
N LEU A 10 -16.26 8.23 6.12
CA LEU A 10 -15.68 6.94 6.49
C LEU A 10 -14.39 7.16 7.30
N HIS A 11 -14.36 6.61 8.51
CA HIS A 11 -13.16 6.53 9.32
C HIS A 11 -12.21 5.47 8.74
N PHE A 12 -10.95 5.83 8.46
CA PHE A 12 -10.02 4.90 7.80
C PHE A 12 -9.54 3.77 8.73
N GLU A 13 -9.35 4.02 10.02
CA GLU A 13 -8.95 3.00 11.00
C GLU A 13 -10.21 2.30 11.58
N ARG A 14 -10.89 1.49 10.76
CA ARG A 14 -12.22 0.92 11.11
C ARG A 14 -12.20 -0.09 12.26
N MET A 15 -11.04 -0.68 12.55
CA MET A 15 -10.83 -1.74 13.54
C MET A 15 -9.41 -1.65 14.09
N GLU A 16 -9.18 -2.16 15.30
CA GLU A 16 -7.81 -2.28 15.81
C GLU A 16 -6.96 -3.16 14.88
N GLY A 17 -5.78 -2.66 14.51
CA GLY A 17 -4.89 -3.35 13.58
C GLY A 17 -5.30 -3.25 12.10
N HIS A 18 -6.30 -2.43 11.75
CA HIS A 18 -6.66 -2.21 10.35
C HIS A 18 -5.47 -1.73 9.52
N SER A 19 -4.69 -0.79 10.04
CA SER A 19 -3.46 -0.29 9.40
C SER A 19 -2.38 -1.35 9.16
N LEU A 20 -2.44 -2.53 9.81
CA LEU A 20 -1.49 -3.62 9.55
C LEU A 20 -1.60 -4.14 8.11
N GLY A 21 -2.80 -4.15 7.52
CA GLY A 21 -2.95 -4.54 6.13
C GLY A 21 -2.30 -3.55 5.15
N ALA A 22 -2.30 -2.25 5.48
CA ALA A 22 -1.56 -1.25 4.72
C ALA A 22 -0.04 -1.47 4.82
N VAL A 23 0.47 -1.88 6.00
CA VAL A 23 1.87 -2.28 6.16
C VAL A 23 2.20 -3.52 5.31
N ALA A 24 1.32 -4.51 5.28
CA ALA A 24 1.50 -5.71 4.47
C ALA A 24 1.55 -5.39 2.97
N VAL A 25 0.61 -4.59 2.45
CA VAL A 25 0.60 -4.15 1.05
C VAL A 25 1.89 -3.39 0.70
N ASN A 26 2.34 -2.48 1.58
CA ASN A 26 3.57 -1.70 1.37
C ASN A 26 4.80 -2.62 1.33
N THR A 27 4.87 -3.57 2.27
CA THR A 27 5.98 -4.52 2.38
C THR A 27 6.07 -5.42 1.14
N VAL A 28 4.93 -5.96 0.68
CA VAL A 28 4.88 -6.79 -0.54
C VAL A 28 5.30 -5.98 -1.76
N ALA A 29 4.76 -4.77 -1.95
CA ALA A 29 5.12 -3.92 -3.09
C ALA A 29 6.61 -3.52 -3.07
N SER A 30 7.13 -3.14 -1.91
CA SER A 30 8.51 -2.72 -1.72
C SER A 30 9.49 -3.87 -1.95
N SER A 31 9.22 -5.04 -1.37
CA SER A 31 10.06 -6.23 -1.56
C SER A 31 10.03 -6.73 -3.00
N ALA A 32 8.86 -6.73 -3.66
CA ALA A 32 8.75 -7.06 -5.07
C ALA A 32 9.57 -6.09 -5.94
N LEU A 33 9.52 -4.79 -5.66
CA LEU A 33 10.30 -3.80 -6.39
C LEU A 33 11.81 -3.97 -6.19
N VAL A 34 12.26 -4.24 -4.97
CA VAL A 34 13.67 -4.55 -4.68
C VAL A 34 14.12 -5.80 -5.45
N LEU A 35 13.31 -6.86 -5.45
CA LEU A 35 13.60 -8.09 -6.21
C LEU A 35 13.69 -7.81 -7.71
N VAL A 36 12.78 -7.01 -8.25
CA VAL A 36 12.80 -6.56 -9.65
C VAL A 36 14.13 -5.85 -9.94
N VAL A 37 14.55 -4.89 -9.13
CA VAL A 37 15.82 -4.16 -9.31
C VAL A 37 17.02 -5.10 -9.30
N VAL A 38 17.08 -6.04 -8.36
CA VAL A 38 18.17 -7.03 -8.28
C VAL A 38 18.19 -7.94 -9.51
N ILE A 39 17.03 -8.49 -9.91
CA ILE A 39 16.91 -9.36 -11.07
C ILE A 39 17.35 -8.63 -12.33
N PHE A 40 16.84 -7.42 -12.60
CA PHE A 40 17.22 -6.65 -13.78
C PHE A 40 18.71 -6.30 -13.79
N THR A 41 19.28 -5.95 -12.64
CA THR A 41 20.72 -5.67 -12.54
C THR A 41 21.56 -6.90 -12.92
N LEU A 42 21.18 -8.08 -12.43
CA LEU A 42 21.87 -9.33 -12.75
C LEU A 42 21.66 -9.78 -14.20
N LEU A 43 20.48 -9.53 -14.79
CA LEU A 43 20.22 -9.84 -16.20
C LEU A 43 21.07 -8.98 -17.14
N ILE A 44 21.30 -7.70 -16.79
CA ILE A 44 22.06 -6.76 -17.64
C ILE A 44 23.57 -6.93 -17.44
N ASN A 45 24.04 -7.01 -16.19
CA ASN A 45 25.47 -7.02 -15.86
C ASN A 45 26.06 -8.43 -15.71
N GLY A 46 25.21 -9.47 -15.67
CA GLY A 46 25.61 -10.86 -15.42
C GLY A 46 25.78 -11.20 -13.94
N THR A 47 26.01 -12.48 -13.65
CA THR A 47 26.10 -13.01 -12.27
C THR A 47 27.39 -12.65 -11.55
N ASN A 48 28.41 -12.12 -12.26
CA ASN A 48 29.65 -11.63 -11.67
C ASN A 48 29.55 -10.17 -11.17
N THR A 49 28.33 -9.67 -10.97
CA THR A 49 28.08 -8.31 -10.48
C THR A 49 28.52 -8.19 -9.02
N ALA A 50 29.31 -7.15 -8.70
CA ALA A 50 29.72 -6.88 -7.34
C ALA A 50 28.52 -6.61 -6.41
N THR A 51 28.54 -7.17 -5.20
CA THR A 51 27.50 -6.96 -4.20
C THR A 51 27.31 -5.47 -3.85
N SER A 52 28.38 -4.67 -3.90
CA SER A 52 28.32 -3.22 -3.71
C SER A 52 27.44 -2.53 -4.75
N THR A 53 27.48 -2.96 -6.02
CA THR A 53 26.62 -2.44 -7.09
C THR A 53 25.15 -2.77 -6.82
N LEU A 54 24.86 -4.01 -6.42
CA LEU A 54 23.49 -4.43 -6.07
C LEU A 54 22.94 -3.60 -4.90
N LEU A 55 23.73 -3.42 -3.84
CA LEU A 55 23.33 -2.62 -2.68
C LEU A 55 23.13 -1.15 -3.06
N MET A 56 24.02 -0.57 -3.87
CA MET A 56 23.92 0.82 -4.31
C MET A 56 22.63 1.09 -5.08
N LEU A 57 22.11 0.11 -5.82
CA LEU A 57 20.86 0.23 -6.57
C LEU A 57 19.62 -0.18 -5.74
N ALA A 58 19.69 -1.29 -5.04
CA ALA A 58 18.54 -1.88 -4.34
C ALA A 58 18.24 -1.19 -2.99
N ALA A 59 19.26 -0.77 -2.23
CA ALA A 59 19.04 -0.20 -0.91
C ALA A 59 18.29 1.15 -0.95
N PRO A 60 18.62 2.10 -1.85
CA PRO A 60 17.83 3.33 -1.96
C PRO A 60 16.37 3.03 -2.31
N VAL A 61 16.11 2.06 -3.17
CA VAL A 61 14.75 1.65 -3.53
C VAL A 61 14.03 1.06 -2.32
N GLY A 62 14.67 0.15 -1.57
CA GLY A 62 14.11 -0.47 -0.37
C GLY A 62 13.83 0.51 0.78
N VAL A 63 14.44 1.69 0.78
CA VAL A 63 14.22 2.73 1.79
C VAL A 63 13.24 3.80 1.29
N LEU A 64 13.47 4.35 0.11
CA LEU A 64 12.70 5.49 -0.40
C LEU A 64 11.30 5.07 -0.86
N PHE A 65 11.18 3.92 -1.53
CA PHE A 65 9.90 3.47 -2.06
C PHE A 65 8.83 3.28 -0.97
N PRO A 66 9.05 2.54 0.13
CA PRO A 66 8.01 2.37 1.15
C PRO A 66 7.56 3.67 1.80
N ILE A 67 8.47 4.63 1.96
CA ILE A 67 8.17 5.95 2.52
C ILE A 67 7.24 6.73 1.59
N LEU A 68 7.56 6.76 0.29
CA LEU A 68 6.76 7.47 -0.72
C LEU A 68 5.43 6.74 -1.01
N PHE A 69 5.43 5.41 -0.92
CA PHE A 69 4.29 4.57 -1.26
C PHE A 69 3.30 4.36 -0.10
N ASP A 70 3.64 4.74 1.14
CA ASP A 70 2.76 4.54 2.32
C ASP A 70 1.35 5.09 2.12
N SER A 71 1.26 6.29 1.52
CA SER A 71 -0.05 6.91 1.24
C SER A 71 -0.90 6.09 0.28
N VAL A 72 -0.29 5.59 -0.79
CA VAL A 72 -0.96 4.74 -1.78
C VAL A 72 -1.34 3.40 -1.15
N SER A 73 -0.44 2.81 -0.36
CA SER A 73 -0.67 1.55 0.33
C SER A 73 -1.88 1.59 1.25
N ARG A 74 -2.04 2.67 2.03
CA ARG A 74 -3.21 2.88 2.89
C ARG A 74 -4.50 3.04 2.10
N THR A 75 -4.47 3.76 0.97
CA THR A 75 -5.64 3.88 0.09
C THR A 75 -6.02 2.53 -0.53
N LEU A 76 -5.04 1.77 -1.02
CA LEU A 76 -5.25 0.44 -1.59
C LEU A 76 -5.84 -0.51 -0.56
N TRP A 77 -5.27 -0.54 0.64
CA TRP A 77 -5.77 -1.37 1.72
C TRP A 77 -7.22 -1.02 2.09
N ASN A 78 -7.54 0.26 2.24
CA ASN A 78 -8.93 0.70 2.48
C ASN A 78 -9.88 0.27 1.35
N ALA A 79 -9.45 0.35 0.09
CA ALA A 79 -10.26 -0.10 -1.04
C ALA A 79 -10.50 -1.62 -1.01
N ILE A 80 -9.45 -2.39 -0.73
CA ILE A 80 -9.51 -3.85 -0.58
C ILE A 80 -10.44 -4.24 0.57
N GLU A 81 -10.32 -3.57 1.72
CA GLU A 81 -11.14 -3.85 2.89
C GLU A 81 -12.61 -3.43 2.68
N LEU A 82 -12.89 -2.34 1.95
CA LEU A 82 -14.26 -1.98 1.54
C LEU A 82 -14.88 -2.96 0.53
N LEU A 83 -14.07 -3.63 -0.28
CA LEU A 83 -14.52 -4.69 -1.20
C LEU A 83 -14.86 -5.97 -0.42
N MET A 84 -14.03 -6.34 0.56
CA MET A 84 -14.24 -7.54 1.38
C MET A 84 -15.33 -7.36 2.43
N ARG A 85 -15.34 -6.21 3.10
CA ARG A 85 -16.27 -5.81 4.15
C ARG A 85 -16.87 -4.45 3.81
N PRO A 86 -18.01 -4.44 3.07
CA PRO A 86 -18.77 -3.23 2.81
C PRO A 86 -19.09 -2.48 4.10
N PRO A 87 -19.27 -1.15 4.03
CA PRO A 87 -19.54 -0.33 5.22
C PRO A 87 -20.85 -0.74 5.89
N HIS A 88 -20.81 -0.91 7.21
CA HIS A 88 -21.97 -1.22 8.03
C HIS A 88 -22.82 0.01 8.35
N VAL A 89 -23.97 -0.22 8.97
CA VAL A 89 -24.87 0.85 9.42
C VAL A 89 -24.13 1.74 10.43
N GLY A 90 -24.09 3.04 10.17
CA GLY A 90 -23.43 4.04 11.01
C GLY A 90 -21.96 4.33 10.67
N GLU A 91 -21.31 3.54 9.80
CA GLU A 91 -19.89 3.76 9.45
C GLU A 91 -19.67 4.81 8.34
N ILE A 92 -20.73 5.13 7.58
CA ILE A 92 -20.73 6.16 6.54
C ILE A 92 -21.99 7.01 6.62
N ARG A 93 -21.93 8.24 6.11
CA ARG A 93 -23.12 9.10 5.99
C ARG A 93 -24.21 8.41 5.17
N GLU A 94 -25.45 8.47 5.66
CA GLU A 94 -26.62 7.79 5.10
C GLU A 94 -26.92 8.16 3.63
N GLU A 95 -26.56 9.37 3.22
CA GLU A 95 -26.69 9.86 1.84
C GLU A 95 -25.86 9.03 0.83
N PHE A 96 -24.65 8.62 1.21
CA PHE A 96 -23.76 7.82 0.37
C PHE A 96 -24.09 6.32 0.42
N ARG A 97 -24.78 5.85 1.46
CA ARG A 97 -25.27 4.45 1.51
C ARG A 97 -26.36 4.23 0.46
N ARG A 98 -27.32 5.17 0.37
CA ARG A 98 -28.47 5.05 -0.54
C ARG A 98 -28.09 5.09 -2.03
N SER A 99 -26.96 5.71 -2.39
CA SER A 99 -26.52 5.78 -3.79
C SER A 99 -25.97 4.45 -4.34
N LYS A 100 -25.60 3.48 -3.48
CA LYS A 100 -25.02 2.19 -3.90
C LYS A 100 -26.07 1.07 -4.08
N VAL A 101 -27.32 1.32 -3.68
CA VAL A 101 -28.43 0.33 -3.72
C VAL A 101 -29.36 0.55 -4.93
N ARG A 102 -29.13 1.61 -5.72
CA ARG A 102 -29.82 1.87 -6.99
C ARG A 102 -28.92 1.51 -8.16
#